data_AF-A0A382VNS0-F1
#
_entry.id   AF-A0A382VNS0-F1
#
_cell.length_a   1.000
_cell.length_b   1.000
_cell.length_c   1.000
_cell.angle_alpha   90.00
_cell.angle_beta   90.00
_cell.angle_gamma   90.00
#
_symmetry.space_group_name_H-M   'P 1'
#
loop_
_entity.id
_entity.type
_entity.pdbx_description
1 polymer ?
#
loop_
_entity_poly.entity_id
_entity_poly.type
_entity_poly.pdbx_seq_one_letter_code
_entity_poly.pdbx_strand_id
1 'polypeptide(L)'
;MSIKPTKSVVRLHASAHVASGSPPNPKVRYHIDYSLDSGKHWQPLVRDRAILRRGDEPGDFWSQSFSYGSSAIETETGKPIMIRFRNDGGKRYLRAEAHLIQATGQPDPVKVTYAWTDASGSHQGSHVFRANGDWQLPTAQQVRTRWVEFKPVP
;
A
#
# COMPACT_ATOMS: atom_id res chain seq x y z
N MET A 1 10.81 -14.88 -2.63
CA MET A 1 10.83 -13.84 -3.68
C MET A 1 11.43 -12.57 -3.09
N SER A 2 12.16 -11.78 -3.88
CA SER A 2 12.73 -10.49 -3.45
C SER A 2 12.49 -9.46 -4.56
N ILE A 3 12.02 -8.27 -4.20
CA ILE A 3 11.73 -7.18 -5.13
C ILE A 3 12.45 -5.93 -4.63
N LYS A 4 13.20 -5.26 -5.50
CA LYS A 4 13.88 -4.00 -5.20
C LYS A 4 13.19 -2.86 -5.97
N PRO A 5 12.36 -2.04 -5.31
CA PRO A 5 11.61 -0.99 -5.98
C PRO A 5 12.53 0.20 -6.34
N THR A 6 12.26 0.82 -7.49
CA THR A 6 12.98 2.02 -7.99
C THR A 6 12.38 3.35 -7.50
N LYS A 7 11.27 3.29 -6.77
CA LYS A 7 10.57 4.42 -6.13
C LYS A 7 10.02 3.96 -4.79
N SER A 8 9.63 4.89 -3.91
CA SER A 8 8.95 4.54 -2.67
C SER A 8 7.68 3.74 -2.95
N VAL A 9 7.41 2.76 -2.10
CA VAL A 9 6.24 1.87 -2.22
C VAL A 9 5.26 2.25 -1.12
N VAL A 10 3.99 2.34 -1.50
CA VAL A 10 2.88 2.66 -0.59
C VAL A 10 1.96 1.46 -0.33
N ARG A 11 2.04 0.43 -1.18
CA ARG A 11 1.24 -0.79 -1.03
C ARG A 11 1.91 -2.00 -1.68
N LEU A 12 1.76 -3.14 -1.02
CA LEU A 12 2.12 -4.46 -1.52
C LEU A 12 0.85 -5.29 -1.74
N HIS A 13 0.79 -5.97 -2.88
CA HIS A 13 -0.15 -7.05 -3.16
C HIS A 13 0.64 -8.31 -3.45
N ALA A 14 0.19 -9.47 -2.96
CA ALA A 14 0.76 -10.74 -3.38
C ALA A 14 -0.30 -11.83 -3.47
N SER A 15 -0.08 -12.76 -4.39
CA SER A 15 -0.97 -13.87 -4.69
C SER A 15 -0.17 -15.16 -4.89
N ALA A 16 -0.81 -16.29 -4.63
CA ALA A 16 -0.26 -17.61 -4.81
C ALA A 16 -1.34 -18.58 -5.29
N HIS A 17 -1.09 -19.22 -6.43
CA HIS A 17 -1.83 -20.37 -6.90
C HIS A 17 -1.23 -21.63 -6.27
N VAL A 18 -2.06 -22.40 -5.55
CA VAL A 18 -1.63 -23.58 -4.78
C VAL A 18 -2.31 -24.84 -5.27
N ALA A 19 -1.53 -25.92 -5.41
CA ALA A 19 -2.05 -27.27 -5.62
C ALA A 19 -2.62 -27.82 -4.30
N SER A 20 -3.84 -27.42 -3.95
CA SER A 20 -4.46 -27.73 -2.65
C SER A 20 -4.87 -29.19 -2.49
N GLY A 21 -5.14 -29.89 -3.60
CA GLY A 21 -5.30 -31.34 -3.65
C GLY A 21 -6.69 -31.79 -4.12
N SER A 22 -6.90 -33.10 -4.07
CA SER A 22 -8.17 -33.79 -4.32
C SER A 22 -8.36 -34.86 -3.23
N PRO A 23 -9.16 -34.61 -2.19
CA PRO A 23 -9.75 -33.33 -1.81
C PRO A 23 -8.78 -32.42 -1.06
N PRO A 24 -9.00 -31.09 -1.02
CA PRO A 24 -8.26 -30.20 -0.16
C PRO A 24 -8.39 -30.60 1.31
N ASN A 25 -7.27 -30.63 2.02
CA ASN A 25 -7.28 -30.85 3.47
C ASN A 25 -7.55 -29.51 4.18
N PRO A 26 -8.71 -29.33 4.86
CA PRO A 26 -9.08 -28.05 5.49
C PRO A 26 -8.23 -27.70 6.72
N LYS A 27 -7.40 -28.64 7.19
CA LYS A 27 -6.43 -28.40 8.26
C LYS A 27 -5.18 -27.66 7.78
N VAL A 28 -4.93 -27.64 6.46
CA VAL A 28 -3.77 -26.95 5.90
C VAL A 28 -3.97 -25.43 5.97
N ARG A 29 -2.97 -24.75 6.51
CA ARG A 29 -2.91 -23.29 6.63
C ARG A 29 -1.94 -22.72 5.61
N TYR A 30 -2.43 -21.76 4.84
CA TYR A 30 -1.66 -21.02 3.85
C TYR A 30 -1.34 -19.63 4.39
N HIS A 31 -0.08 -19.24 4.22
CA HIS A 31 0.43 -17.95 4.67
C HIS A 31 1.19 -17.27 3.56
N ILE A 32 1.09 -15.94 3.56
CA ILE A 32 1.94 -15.06 2.78
C ILE A 32 2.48 -14.06 3.80
N ASP A 33 3.80 -13.99 3.93
CA ASP A 33 4.46 -13.02 4.81
C ASP A 33 5.39 -12.13 3.97
N TYR A 34 5.60 -10.90 4.41
CA TYR A 34 6.58 -9.99 3.83
C TYR A 34 7.56 -9.47 4.88
N SER A 35 8.70 -8.97 4.42
CA SER A 35 9.73 -8.32 5.24
C SER A 35 10.28 -7.10 4.50
N LEU A 36 10.48 -6.02 5.26
CA LEU A 36 11.04 -4.75 4.79
C LEU A 36 12.50 -4.54 5.24
N ASP A 37 13.07 -5.53 5.94
CA ASP A 37 14.36 -5.44 6.61
C ASP A 37 15.25 -6.65 6.31
N SER A 38 15.18 -7.12 5.07
CA SER A 38 15.96 -8.25 4.55
C SER A 38 15.74 -9.55 5.33
N GLY A 39 14.50 -9.80 5.76
CA GLY A 39 14.07 -11.06 6.36
C GLY A 39 14.30 -11.16 7.87
N LYS A 40 14.68 -10.07 8.55
CA LYS A 40 14.86 -10.07 10.01
C LYS A 40 13.51 -10.14 10.73
N HIS A 41 12.54 -9.34 10.29
CA HIS A 41 11.17 -9.37 10.80
C HIS A 41 10.19 -9.68 9.66
N TRP A 42 9.25 -10.58 9.93
CA TRP A 42 8.23 -11.01 8.97
C TRP A 42 6.84 -10.60 9.45
N GLN A 43 6.12 -9.89 8.60
CA GLN A 43 4.76 -9.41 8.84
C GLN A 43 3.78 -10.22 7.98
N PRO A 44 2.61 -10.59 8.51
CA PRO A 44 1.64 -11.36 7.76
C PRO A 44 0.93 -10.48 6.73
N LEU A 45 0.88 -10.95 5.48
CA LEU A 45 -0.01 -10.44 4.44
C LEU A 45 -1.29 -11.30 4.34
N VAL A 46 -1.14 -12.61 4.51
CA VAL A 46 -2.22 -13.59 4.64
C VAL A 46 -1.87 -14.50 5.81
N ARG A 47 -2.79 -14.63 6.77
CA ARG A 47 -2.61 -15.42 7.98
C ARG A 47 -3.62 -16.56 8.05
N ASP A 48 -3.12 -17.77 8.30
CA ASP A 48 -3.92 -18.95 8.70
C ASP A 48 -5.08 -19.31 7.75
N ARG A 49 -4.96 -18.93 6.47
CA ARG A 49 -6.03 -19.18 5.49
C ARG A 49 -6.18 -20.67 5.27
N ALA A 50 -7.40 -21.20 5.37
CA ALA A 50 -7.72 -22.56 5.01
C ALA A 50 -8.66 -22.58 3.80
N ILE A 51 -8.61 -23.69 3.06
CA ILE A 51 -9.58 -24.00 2.01
C ILE A 51 -10.61 -24.91 2.65
N LEU A 52 -11.80 -24.37 2.90
CA LEU A 52 -12.88 -25.10 3.55
C LEU A 52 -13.59 -26.01 2.55
N ARG A 53 -13.99 -27.19 3.01
CA ARG A 53 -14.93 -28.06 2.31
C ARG A 53 -16.34 -27.58 2.56
N ARG A 54 -17.19 -27.51 1.54
CA ARG A 54 -18.58 -27.05 1.65
C ARG A 54 -19.54 -28.24 1.68
N GLY A 55 -19.57 -28.94 2.81
CA GLY A 55 -20.46 -30.08 3.03
C GLY A 55 -19.92 -31.40 2.43
N ASP A 56 -20.83 -32.24 1.95
CA ASP A 56 -20.51 -33.55 1.37
C ASP A 56 -19.95 -33.38 -0.04
N GLU A 57 -18.62 -33.29 -0.13
CA GLU A 57 -17.90 -33.27 -1.39
C GLU A 57 -17.41 -34.68 -1.77
N PRO A 58 -17.43 -35.06 -3.06
CA PRO A 58 -16.87 -36.30 -3.56
C PRO A 58 -15.44 -36.54 -3.09
N GLY A 59 -15.06 -37.81 -2.94
CA GLY A 59 -13.69 -38.20 -2.53
C GLY A 59 -12.61 -37.77 -3.52
N ASP A 60 -12.98 -37.50 -4.78
CA ASP A 60 -12.12 -37.03 -5.86
C ASP A 60 -12.31 -35.53 -6.17
N PHE A 61 -13.04 -34.79 -5.33
CA PHE A 61 -13.24 -33.35 -5.51
C PHE A 61 -11.90 -32.61 -5.58
N TRP A 62 -11.52 -32.16 -6.77
CA TRP A 62 -10.28 -31.46 -7.00
C TRP A 62 -10.45 -29.95 -6.91
N SER A 63 -9.55 -29.28 -6.20
CA SER A 63 -9.52 -27.83 -6.14
C SER A 63 -8.14 -27.27 -6.49
N GLN A 64 -8.17 -26.13 -7.16
CA GLN A 64 -7.08 -25.18 -7.27
C GLN A 64 -7.48 -23.92 -6.53
N SER A 65 -6.58 -23.34 -5.75
CA SER A 65 -6.91 -22.20 -4.91
C SER A 65 -5.90 -21.08 -5.03
N PHE A 66 -6.42 -19.85 -5.02
CA PHE A 66 -5.64 -18.62 -4.95
C PHE A 66 -5.66 -18.08 -3.53
N SER A 67 -4.50 -17.99 -2.89
CA SER A 67 -4.29 -17.21 -1.66
C SER A 67 -3.77 -15.84 -2.06
N TYR A 68 -4.42 -14.77 -1.63
CA TYR A 68 -4.02 -13.41 -1.96
C TYR A 68 -4.27 -12.46 -0.78
N GLY A 69 -3.50 -11.38 -0.74
CA GLY A 69 -3.64 -10.34 0.27
C GLY A 69 -2.95 -9.06 -0.15
N SER A 70 -3.17 -8.00 0.63
CA SER A 70 -2.53 -6.71 0.45
C SER A 70 -2.24 -6.05 1.79
N SER A 71 -1.24 -5.17 1.81
CA SER A 71 -0.88 -4.36 2.98
C SER A 71 -0.42 -2.99 2.52
N ALA A 72 -0.86 -1.95 3.24
CA ALA A 72 -0.21 -0.65 3.14
C ALA A 72 1.18 -0.77 3.77
N ILE A 73 2.19 -0.37 3.02
CA ILE A 73 3.58 -0.42 3.48
C ILE A 73 4.23 0.90 3.13
N GLU A 74 5.20 1.31 3.93
CA GLU A 74 6.08 2.42 3.61
C GLU A 74 7.49 1.87 3.54
N THR A 75 8.12 2.01 2.37
CA THR A 75 9.53 1.68 2.22
C THR A 75 10.22 2.70 1.34
N GLU A 76 11.45 3.00 1.73
CA GLU A 76 12.38 3.80 0.95
C GLU A 76 12.69 3.13 -0.39
N THR A 77 13.04 3.97 -1.36
CA THR A 77 13.54 3.54 -2.66
C THR A 77 14.77 2.62 -2.50
N GLY A 78 14.82 1.54 -3.27
CA GLY A 78 15.97 0.67 -3.34
C GLY A 78 16.15 -0.30 -2.17
N LYS A 79 15.29 -0.29 -1.15
CA LYS A 79 15.31 -1.31 -0.09
C LYS A 79 14.58 -2.58 -0.56
N PRO A 80 15.16 -3.77 -0.40
CA PRO A 80 14.52 -5.01 -0.86
C PRO A 80 13.30 -5.35 -0.01
N ILE A 81 12.19 -5.65 -0.67
CA ILE A 81 11.01 -6.25 -0.07
C ILE A 81 11.10 -7.76 -0.29
N MET A 82 11.17 -8.53 0.79
CA MET A 82 11.14 -9.99 0.72
C MET A 82 9.72 -10.49 0.92
N ILE A 83 9.33 -11.49 0.13
CA ILE A 83 8.01 -12.11 0.21
C ILE A 83 8.21 -13.62 0.25
N ARG A 84 7.55 -14.27 1.19
CA ARG A 84 7.57 -15.73 1.32
C ARG A 84 6.15 -16.29 1.34
N PHE A 85 6.04 -17.46 0.73
CA PHE A 85 4.82 -18.23 0.64
C PHE A 85 5.08 -19.54 1.36
N ARG A 86 4.25 -19.88 2.35
CA ARG A 86 4.42 -21.11 3.13
C ARG A 86 3.07 -21.72 3.47
N ASN A 87 3.06 -23.03 3.59
CA ASN A 87 1.94 -23.77 4.14
C ASN A 87 2.46 -24.94 4.98
N ASP A 88 1.67 -25.32 5.99
CA ASP A 88 2.00 -26.41 6.93
C ASP A 88 1.67 -27.81 6.39
N GLY A 89 1.05 -27.89 5.20
CA GLY A 89 0.62 -29.14 4.56
C GLY A 89 1.52 -29.63 3.42
N GLY A 90 2.70 -29.02 3.22
CA GLY A 90 3.65 -29.40 2.16
C GLY A 90 3.13 -29.22 0.74
N LYS A 91 2.07 -28.42 0.53
CA LYS A 91 1.46 -28.18 -0.78
C LYS A 91 2.37 -27.36 -1.67
N ARG A 92 2.43 -27.74 -2.95
CA ARG A 92 3.21 -27.03 -3.96
C ARG A 92 2.53 -25.74 -4.38
N TYR A 93 3.30 -24.67 -4.45
CA TYR A 93 2.91 -23.44 -5.15
C TYR A 93 3.17 -23.60 -6.64
N LEU A 94 2.14 -23.39 -7.46
CA LEU A 94 2.21 -23.50 -8.91
C LEU A 94 2.60 -22.16 -9.56
N ARG A 95 2.14 -21.05 -8.95
CA ARG A 95 2.48 -19.68 -9.35
C ARG A 95 2.46 -18.79 -8.12
N ALA A 96 3.37 -17.83 -8.06
CA ALA A 96 3.39 -16.80 -7.04
C ALA A 96 3.63 -15.45 -7.71
N GLU A 97 2.90 -14.43 -7.30
CA GLU A 97 2.98 -13.09 -7.86
C GLU A 97 3.01 -12.05 -6.75
N ALA A 98 3.61 -10.91 -7.06
CA ALA A 98 3.57 -9.75 -6.22
C ALA A 98 3.59 -8.47 -7.06
N HIS A 99 2.80 -7.50 -6.63
CA HIS A 99 2.63 -6.21 -7.29
C HIS A 99 2.84 -5.11 -6.25
N LEU A 100 3.55 -4.07 -6.65
CA LEU A 100 3.82 -2.90 -5.82
C LEU A 100 3.04 -1.71 -6.37
N ILE A 101 2.39 -0.96 -5.48
CA ILE A 101 1.93 0.39 -5.81
C ILE A 101 3.04 1.34 -5.36
N GLN A 102 3.65 1.99 -6.33
CA GLN A 102 4.75 2.91 -6.11
C GLN A 102 4.27 4.34 -6.21
N ALA A 103 4.79 5.22 -5.35
CA ALA A 103 4.55 6.65 -5.50
C ALA A 103 5.19 7.14 -6.80
N THR A 104 4.43 7.85 -7.61
CA THR A 104 4.90 8.40 -8.89
C THR A 104 5.45 9.81 -8.67
N GLY A 105 6.78 9.94 -8.62
CA GLY A 105 7.47 11.25 -8.70
C GLY A 105 7.22 12.18 -7.52
N GLN A 106 7.63 13.44 -7.68
CA GLN A 106 7.22 14.53 -6.79
C GLN A 106 5.71 14.74 -6.94
N PRO A 107 4.95 14.95 -5.84
CA PRO A 107 3.57 15.39 -5.97
C PRO A 107 3.52 16.66 -6.82
N ASP A 108 2.46 16.82 -7.61
CA ASP A 108 2.25 18.06 -8.38
C ASP A 108 2.35 19.26 -7.44
N PRO A 109 3.08 20.33 -7.82
CA PRO A 109 3.15 21.52 -6.99
C PRO A 109 1.74 22.01 -6.64
N VAL A 110 1.50 22.33 -5.38
CA VAL A 110 0.19 22.80 -4.92
C VAL A 110 0.20 24.31 -4.86
N LYS A 111 -0.65 24.96 -5.66
CA LYS A 111 -0.95 26.38 -5.50
C LYS A 111 -1.98 26.53 -4.40
N VAL A 112 -1.60 27.25 -3.34
CA VAL A 112 -2.47 27.69 -2.26
C VAL A 112 -2.85 29.13 -2.55
N THR A 113 -4.13 29.39 -2.78
CA THR A 113 -4.68 30.74 -2.92
C THR A 113 -5.42 31.07 -1.63
N TYR A 114 -5.26 32.29 -1.13
CA TYR A 114 -5.83 32.67 0.16
C TYR A 114 -6.33 34.11 0.10
N ALA A 115 -7.43 34.37 0.80
CA ALA A 115 -7.98 35.70 0.98
C ALA A 115 -8.12 36.03 2.47
N TRP A 116 -7.80 37.28 2.82
CA TRP A 116 -7.88 37.78 4.17
C TRP A 116 -8.35 39.23 4.18
N THR A 117 -8.76 39.70 5.35
CA THR A 117 -8.95 41.12 5.64
C THR A 117 -8.02 41.52 6.76
N ASP A 118 -7.46 42.72 6.68
CA ASP A 118 -6.71 43.36 7.78
C ASP A 118 -7.05 44.86 7.84
N ALA A 119 -6.37 45.61 8.71
CA ALA A 119 -6.60 47.04 8.91
C ALA A 119 -6.47 47.89 7.62
N SER A 120 -5.84 47.38 6.56
CA SER A 120 -5.71 48.07 5.28
C SER A 120 -6.75 47.65 4.23
N GLY A 121 -7.61 46.68 4.54
CA GLY A 121 -8.72 46.26 3.68
C GLY A 121 -8.73 44.77 3.36
N SER A 122 -9.36 44.42 2.23
CA SER A 122 -9.42 43.05 1.72
C SER A 122 -8.24 42.75 0.81
N HIS A 123 -7.68 41.55 0.96
CA HIS A 123 -6.51 41.09 0.21
C HIS A 123 -6.70 39.68 -0.31
N GLN A 124 -5.95 39.35 -1.35
CA GLN A 124 -5.82 38.01 -1.89
C GLN A 124 -4.39 37.77 -2.37
N GLY A 125 -3.89 36.55 -2.17
CA GLY A 125 -2.55 36.15 -2.54
C GLY A 125 -2.49 34.68 -2.90
N SER A 126 -1.33 34.24 -3.39
CA SER A 126 -1.09 32.84 -3.62
C SER A 126 0.37 32.45 -3.48
N HIS A 127 0.62 31.23 -3.03
CA HIS A 127 1.93 30.62 -2.93
C HIS A 127 1.92 29.23 -3.59
N VAL A 128 3.02 28.81 -4.20
CA VAL A 128 3.14 27.49 -4.83
C VAL A 128 4.13 26.64 -4.05
N PHE A 129 3.63 25.56 -3.44
CA PHE A 129 4.43 24.54 -2.77
C PHE A 129 4.91 23.52 -3.78
N ARG A 130 6.23 23.48 -4.04
CA ARG A 130 6.87 22.42 -4.82
C ARG A 130 7.30 21.22 -3.96
N ALA A 131 7.32 21.41 -2.66
CA ALA A 131 7.60 20.43 -1.62
C ALA A 131 6.94 20.92 -0.32
N ASN A 132 7.02 20.14 0.76
CA ASN A 132 6.62 20.59 2.08
C ASN A 132 7.44 21.82 2.50
N GLY A 133 6.80 22.80 3.12
CA GLY A 133 7.47 23.99 3.62
C GLY A 133 6.52 24.97 4.28
N ASP A 134 7.13 26.00 4.87
CA ASP A 134 6.42 27.12 5.49
C ASP A 134 6.56 28.36 4.61
N TRP A 135 5.58 29.25 4.68
CA TRP A 135 5.68 30.57 4.07
C TRP A 135 5.18 31.63 5.02
N GLN A 136 5.67 32.85 4.83
CA GLN A 136 5.23 34.01 5.57
C GLN A 136 4.38 34.91 4.68
N LEU A 137 3.30 35.42 5.26
CA LEU A 137 2.40 36.37 4.63
C LEU A 137 2.54 37.71 5.36
N PRO A 138 3.05 38.78 4.71
CA PRO A 138 2.99 40.12 5.29
C PRO A 138 1.52 40.53 5.45
N THR A 139 1.14 40.94 6.66
CA THR A 139 -0.21 41.39 7.01
C THR A 139 -0.15 42.63 7.88
N ALA A 140 -1.21 43.44 7.88
CA ALA A 140 -1.38 44.50 8.85
C ALA A 140 -1.94 43.96 10.18
N GLN A 141 -2.49 44.83 11.02
CA GLN A 141 -3.16 44.42 12.26
C GLN A 141 -4.58 43.89 12.01
N GLN A 142 -5.15 43.20 13.00
CA GLN A 142 -6.54 42.71 12.98
C GLN A 142 -6.86 41.75 11.82
N VAL A 143 -5.91 40.86 11.52
CA VAL A 143 -6.01 39.91 10.42
C VAL A 143 -7.16 38.91 10.65
N ARG A 144 -7.96 38.69 9.61
CA ARG A 144 -8.98 37.65 9.56
C ARG A 144 -8.90 36.92 8.23
N THR A 145 -8.59 35.63 8.28
CA THR A 145 -8.67 34.75 7.10
C THR A 145 -10.13 34.60 6.66
N ARG A 146 -10.38 34.71 5.36
CA ARG A 146 -11.69 34.49 4.76
C ARG A 146 -11.81 33.09 4.17
N TRP A 147 -10.86 32.71 3.34
CA TRP A 147 -10.81 31.38 2.72
C TRP A 147 -9.39 31.02 2.28
N VAL A 148 -9.18 29.72 2.11
CA VAL A 148 -7.97 29.12 1.53
C VAL A 148 -8.42 28.05 0.54
N GLU A 149 -7.85 28.07 -0.65
CA GLU A 149 -8.12 27.13 -1.73
C GLU A 149 -6.82 26.44 -2.17
N PHE A 150 -6.88 25.12 -2.34
CA PHE A 150 -5.76 24.30 -2.79
C PHE A 150 -6.05 23.81 -4.20
N LYS A 151 -5.09 23.98 -5.11
CA LYS A 151 -5.16 23.38 -6.45
C LYS A 151 -3.81 22.83 -6.90
N PRO A 152 -3.77 21.65 -7.54
CA PRO A 152 -2.55 21.20 -8.21
C PRO A 152 -2.20 22.16 -9.36
N VAL A 153 -0.90 22.31 -9.61
CA VAL A 153 -0.33 23.02 -10.77
C VAL A 153 0.28 21.95 -11.67
N PRO A 154 -0.35 21.65 -12.83
CA PRO A 154 0.19 20.71 -13.82
C PRO A 154 1.54 21.15 -14.38
#